data_AF-A0A0B1RW74-F1
#
_entry.id   AF-A0A0B1RW74-F1
#
_cell.length_a   1.000
_cell.length_b   1.000
_cell.length_c   1.000
_cell.angle_alpha   90.00
_cell.angle_beta   90.00
_cell.angle_gamma   90.00
#
_symmetry.space_group_name_H-M   'P 1'
#
loop_
_entity.id
_entity.type
_entity.pdbx_description
1 polymer ?
#
loop_
_entity_poly.entity_id
_entity_poly.type
_entity_poly.pdbx_seq_one_letter_code
_entity_poly.pdbx_strand_id
1 'polypeptide(L)'
;MVFSANAAVIKGNRAYLANFAFPERKGERFFFEQWFSKHGYECVGDLDIVFEGAGDALWGGAGKKTLFTGVGPRTDVRALKDITERLDDGTSWKALGCRLIDPRFYHIDTAFCPLNEEIAMYYPYAFDSITQHNMRNETELIPVSSKEAQNFACNAVVVGRNVIMHHRNDEIANKLEKLGF
;
A
#
# COMPACT_ATOMS: atom_id res chain seq x y z
N MET A 1 19.49 3.71 0.48
CA MET A 1 18.07 3.69 0.06
C MET A 1 17.41 2.45 0.64
N VAL A 2 16.85 2.56 1.85
CA VAL A 2 16.44 1.38 2.66
C VAL A 2 14.94 1.09 2.63
N PHE A 3 14.10 2.07 2.30
CA PHE A 3 12.65 1.92 2.21
C PHE A 3 12.23 1.54 0.78
N SER A 4 12.49 0.29 0.41
CA SER A 4 12.19 -0.24 -0.94
C SER A 4 10.70 -0.43 -1.22
N ALA A 5 9.84 -0.41 -0.20
CA ALA A 5 8.39 -0.37 -0.38
C ALA A 5 7.98 0.79 -1.30
N ASN A 6 8.71 1.90 -1.26
CA ASN A 6 8.40 3.06 -2.09
C ASN A 6 9.03 3.02 -3.48
N ALA A 7 9.57 1.88 -3.93
CA ALA A 7 10.22 1.80 -5.23
C ALA A 7 9.22 1.83 -6.39
N ALA A 8 8.18 0.99 -6.28
CA ALA A 8 7.16 0.78 -7.29
C ALA A 8 5.98 0.01 -6.69
N VAL A 9 4.86 -0.02 -7.40
CA VAL A 9 3.86 -1.09 -7.29
C VAL A 9 3.97 -1.99 -8.51
N ILE A 10 3.81 -3.29 -8.31
CA ILE A 10 4.10 -4.31 -9.33
C ILE A 10 2.82 -5.09 -9.66
N LYS A 11 2.62 -5.39 -10.95
CA LYS A 11 1.64 -6.36 -11.43
C LYS A 11 2.22 -7.11 -12.63
N GLY A 12 2.23 -8.44 -12.56
CA GLY A 12 2.86 -9.28 -13.59
C GLY A 12 4.34 -8.91 -13.76
N ASN A 13 4.73 -8.60 -15.00
CA ASN A 13 6.08 -8.14 -15.36
C ASN A 13 6.22 -6.60 -15.43
N ARG A 14 5.23 -5.83 -14.97
CA ARG A 14 5.28 -4.36 -14.97
C ARG A 14 5.52 -3.81 -13.57
N ALA A 15 6.41 -2.83 -13.49
CA ALA A 15 6.68 -2.06 -12.28
C ALA A 15 6.30 -0.59 -12.53
N TYR A 16 5.24 -0.13 -11.87
CA TYR A 16 4.86 1.29 -11.89
C TYR A 16 5.75 2.03 -10.89
N LEU A 17 6.75 2.74 -11.42
CA LEU A 17 7.81 3.35 -10.63
C LEU A 17 7.32 4.56 -9.84
N ALA A 18 7.85 4.71 -8.63
CA ALA A 18 7.62 5.89 -7.82
C ALA A 18 8.20 7.16 -8.47
N ASN A 19 7.47 8.25 -8.31
CA ASN A 19 7.87 9.62 -8.59
C ASN A 19 7.64 10.41 -7.29
N PHE A 20 8.71 10.53 -6.50
CA PHE A 20 8.64 11.02 -5.13
C PHE A 20 8.18 12.48 -5.04
N ALA A 21 7.35 12.78 -4.03
CA ALA A 21 6.83 14.13 -3.79
C ALA A 21 7.96 15.12 -3.49
N PHE A 22 8.94 14.65 -2.72
CA PHE A 22 10.01 15.47 -2.15
C PHE A 22 11.35 15.26 -2.87
N PRO A 23 12.10 16.35 -3.14
CA PRO A 23 13.35 16.28 -3.90
C PRO A 23 14.40 15.37 -3.27
N GLU A 24 14.40 15.23 -1.95
CA GLU A 24 15.32 14.42 -1.17
C GLU A 24 15.32 12.94 -1.61
N ARG A 25 14.17 12.44 -2.08
CA ARG A 25 14.03 11.05 -2.57
C ARG A 25 13.93 10.92 -4.09
N LYS A 26 13.82 12.02 -4.85
CA LYS A 26 13.65 11.92 -6.32
C LYS A 26 14.78 11.17 -7.02
N GLY A 27 16.02 11.30 -6.53
CA GLY A 27 17.17 10.58 -7.07
C GLY A 27 17.10 9.06 -6.91
N GLU A 28 16.26 8.56 -6.01
CA GLU A 28 16.07 7.12 -5.77
C GLU A 28 15.47 6.39 -6.97
N ARG A 29 14.59 7.07 -7.72
CA ARG A 29 13.90 6.49 -8.90
C ARG A 29 14.88 5.90 -9.90
N PHE A 30 15.99 6.58 -10.16
CA PHE A 30 17.03 6.11 -11.08
C PHE A 30 17.57 4.73 -10.71
N PHE A 31 17.82 4.48 -9.43
CA PHE A 31 18.33 3.20 -8.96
C PHE A 31 17.26 2.12 -8.94
N PHE A 32 16.01 2.47 -8.61
CA PHE A 32 14.89 1.54 -8.68
C PHE A 32 14.60 1.10 -10.12
N GLU A 33 14.58 2.04 -11.07
CA GLU A 33 14.40 1.75 -12.49
C GLU A 33 15.48 0.81 -13.01
N GLN A 34 16.75 1.09 -12.73
CA GLN A 34 17.85 0.19 -13.10
C GLN A 34 17.67 -1.22 -12.52
N TRP A 35 17.29 -1.32 -11.25
CA TRP A 35 17.09 -2.62 -10.62
C TRP A 35 15.95 -3.37 -11.30
N PHE A 36 14.79 -2.74 -11.51
CA PHE A 36 13.63 -3.38 -12.14
C PHE A 36 13.92 -3.82 -13.58
N SER A 37 14.48 -2.94 -14.41
CA SER A 37 14.81 -3.27 -15.80
C SER A 37 15.84 -4.40 -15.90
N LYS A 38 16.85 -4.42 -15.01
CA LYS A 38 17.84 -5.51 -14.95
C LYS A 38 17.22 -6.86 -14.60
N HIS A 39 16.09 -6.87 -13.87
CA HIS A 39 15.39 -8.09 -13.47
C HIS A 39 14.18 -8.40 -14.37
N GLY A 40 14.12 -7.81 -15.56
CA GLY A 40 13.14 -8.15 -16.59
C GLY A 40 11.76 -7.50 -16.43
N TYR A 41 11.64 -6.50 -15.56
CA TYR A 41 10.43 -5.71 -15.45
C TYR A 41 10.37 -4.60 -16.51
N GLU A 42 9.19 -4.41 -17.08
CA GLU A 42 8.85 -3.20 -17.83
C GLU A 42 8.55 -2.08 -16.82
N CYS A 43 9.41 -1.07 -16.78
CA CYS A 43 9.25 0.11 -15.94
C CYS A 43 8.26 1.08 -16.58
N VAL A 44 7.19 1.43 -15.86
CA VAL A 44 6.12 2.32 -16.33
C VAL A 44 5.83 3.42 -15.31
N GLY A 45 5.02 4.41 -15.70
CA GLY A 45 4.54 5.51 -14.86
C GLY A 45 4.91 6.89 -15.41
N ASP A 46 4.23 7.92 -14.91
CA ASP A 46 4.37 9.31 -15.36
C ASP A 46 5.25 10.15 -14.41
N LEU A 47 6.16 10.96 -14.95
CA LEU A 47 7.03 11.87 -14.19
C LEU A 47 6.31 13.15 -13.73
N ASP A 48 5.13 13.45 -14.26
CA ASP A 48 4.28 14.58 -13.86
C ASP A 48 3.24 14.21 -12.79
N ILE A 49 3.14 12.91 -12.45
CA ILE A 49 2.23 12.37 -11.44
C ILE A 49 3.04 11.85 -10.26
N VAL A 50 2.82 12.42 -9.08
CA VAL A 50 3.48 11.98 -7.85
C VAL A 50 2.86 10.68 -7.35
N PHE A 51 3.70 9.69 -7.06
CA PHE A 51 3.31 8.37 -6.58
C PHE A 51 4.48 7.72 -5.82
N GLU A 52 4.22 7.07 -4.68
CA GLU A 52 5.29 6.55 -3.82
C GLU A 52 5.24 5.03 -3.58
N GLY A 53 4.90 4.28 -4.63
CA GLY A 53 5.13 2.83 -4.71
C GLY A 53 4.17 2.00 -3.85
N ALA A 54 4.58 0.78 -3.52
CA ALA A 54 3.82 -0.12 -2.66
C ALA A 54 3.63 0.41 -1.22
N GLY A 55 4.42 1.39 -0.78
CA GLY A 55 4.13 2.11 0.46
C GLY A 55 2.79 2.88 0.42
N ASP A 56 2.33 3.24 -0.78
CA ASP A 56 1.06 3.94 -1.00
C ASP A 56 0.06 3.15 -1.84
N ALA A 57 0.38 1.93 -2.30
CA ALA A 57 -0.51 1.11 -3.09
C ALA A 57 -0.35 -0.38 -2.77
N LEU A 58 -1.33 -0.94 -2.06
CA LEU A 58 -1.29 -2.31 -1.54
C LEU A 58 -2.38 -3.17 -2.18
N TRP A 59 -1.98 -4.31 -2.76
CA TRP A 59 -2.91 -5.29 -3.32
C TRP A 59 -3.65 -6.04 -2.22
N GLY A 60 -4.97 -6.15 -2.34
CA GLY A 60 -5.82 -6.90 -1.42
C GLY A 60 -7.24 -7.10 -1.96
N GLY A 61 -8.16 -7.40 -1.04
CA GLY A 61 -9.55 -7.71 -1.36
C GLY A 61 -9.70 -9.03 -2.11
N ALA A 62 -10.95 -9.40 -2.40
CA ALA A 62 -11.29 -10.71 -2.96
C ALA A 62 -10.50 -11.02 -4.24
N GLY A 63 -9.76 -12.13 -4.25
CA GLY A 63 -8.90 -12.52 -5.37
C GLY A 63 -7.73 -11.57 -5.65
N LYS A 64 -7.36 -10.70 -4.70
CA LYS A 64 -6.35 -9.64 -4.83
C LYS A 64 -6.61 -8.68 -6.00
N LYS A 65 -7.89 -8.39 -6.26
CA LYS A 65 -8.34 -7.56 -7.39
C LYS A 65 -8.53 -6.08 -7.06
N THR A 66 -8.24 -5.67 -5.83
CA THR A 66 -8.31 -4.27 -5.43
C THR A 66 -6.93 -3.77 -5.02
N LEU A 67 -6.47 -2.71 -5.67
CA LEU A 67 -5.27 -1.98 -5.31
C LEU A 67 -5.67 -0.79 -4.42
N PHE A 68 -5.56 -0.95 -3.11
CA PHE A 68 -5.83 0.10 -2.15
C PHE A 68 -4.73 1.15 -2.23
N THR A 69 -5.05 2.32 -2.76
CA THR A 69 -4.08 3.36 -3.08
C THR A 69 -4.30 4.57 -2.19
N GLY A 70 -3.36 4.86 -1.29
CA GLY A 70 -3.33 6.06 -0.48
C GLY A 70 -3.30 7.31 -1.37
N VAL A 71 -4.11 8.32 -1.05
CA VAL A 71 -4.11 9.60 -1.76
C VAL A 71 -4.13 10.77 -0.78
N GLY A 72 -3.42 11.84 -1.13
CA GLY A 72 -3.42 13.11 -0.40
C GLY A 72 -2.01 13.56 0.03
N PRO A 73 -1.37 12.92 1.03
CA PRO A 73 -0.10 13.40 1.57
C PRO A 73 1.10 13.22 0.63
N ARG A 74 1.14 12.11 -0.11
CA ARG A 74 2.27 11.72 -0.96
C ARG A 74 1.81 11.45 -2.38
N THR A 75 0.92 10.49 -2.57
CA THR A 75 0.39 10.13 -3.89
C THR A 75 -0.72 11.07 -4.37
N ASP A 76 -0.61 11.50 -5.63
CA ASP A 76 -1.62 12.30 -6.34
C ASP A 76 -2.81 11.42 -6.77
N VAL A 77 -4.03 11.94 -6.66
CA VAL A 77 -5.25 11.24 -7.09
C VAL A 77 -5.23 10.86 -8.58
N ARG A 78 -4.51 11.62 -9.42
CA ARG A 78 -4.29 11.31 -10.85
C ARG A 78 -3.62 9.95 -11.06
N ALA A 79 -2.83 9.47 -10.08
CA ALA A 79 -2.16 8.18 -10.13
C ALA A 79 -3.16 7.01 -10.19
N LEU A 80 -4.37 7.14 -9.63
CA LEU A 80 -5.37 6.07 -9.67
C LEU A 80 -5.66 5.61 -11.09
N LYS A 81 -5.83 6.58 -12.01
CA LYS A 81 -6.10 6.30 -13.42
C LYS A 81 -4.84 5.81 -14.13
N ASP A 82 -3.71 6.53 -14.02
CA ASP A 82 -2.49 6.15 -14.73
C ASP A 82 -1.99 4.76 -14.31
N ILE A 83 -2.05 4.41 -13.01
CA ILE A 83 -1.70 3.07 -12.53
C ILE A 83 -2.59 2.00 -13.19
N THR A 84 -3.91 2.22 -13.25
CA THR A 84 -4.82 1.25 -13.89
C THR A 84 -4.53 1.05 -15.37
N GLU A 85 -4.20 2.11 -16.11
CA GLU A 85 -3.89 2.03 -17.53
C GLU A 85 -2.51 1.41 -17.78
N ARG A 86 -1.50 1.77 -16.98
CA ARG A 86 -0.12 1.30 -17.15
C ARG A 86 0.08 -0.14 -16.69
N LEU A 87 -0.65 -0.59 -15.67
CA LEU A 87 -0.60 -1.96 -15.18
C LEU A 87 -1.67 -2.87 -15.77
N ASP A 88 -2.40 -2.43 -16.80
CA ASP A 88 -3.37 -3.27 -17.48
C ASP A 88 -2.69 -4.46 -18.17
N ASP A 89 -3.07 -5.66 -17.75
CA ASP A 89 -2.64 -6.96 -18.28
C ASP A 89 -3.82 -7.77 -18.85
N GLY A 90 -4.97 -7.12 -19.09
CA GLY A 90 -6.20 -7.74 -19.59
C GLY A 90 -7.01 -8.46 -18.52
N THR A 91 -6.57 -8.45 -17.25
CA THR A 91 -7.35 -8.98 -16.12
C THR A 91 -8.23 -7.91 -15.50
N SER A 92 -9.34 -8.32 -14.86
CA SER A 92 -10.24 -7.40 -14.17
C SER A 92 -9.78 -7.13 -12.73
N TRP A 93 -9.46 -5.88 -12.44
CA TRP A 93 -9.09 -5.34 -11.13
C TRP A 93 -9.35 -3.82 -11.11
N LYS A 94 -9.21 -3.18 -9.95
CA LYS A 94 -9.38 -1.71 -9.81
C LYS A 94 -8.40 -1.10 -8.82
N ALA A 95 -8.08 0.18 -9.01
CA ALA A 95 -7.47 1.00 -7.97
C ALA A 95 -8.56 1.68 -7.13
N LEU A 96 -8.52 1.50 -5.81
CA LEU A 96 -9.41 2.18 -4.86
C LEU A 96 -8.63 3.30 -4.16
N GLY A 97 -9.04 4.54 -4.41
CA GLY A 97 -8.48 5.70 -3.70
C GLY A 97 -8.86 5.69 -2.22
N CYS A 98 -7.86 5.74 -1.35
CA CYS A 98 -7.98 5.71 0.10
C CYS A 98 -7.46 7.03 0.67
N ARG A 99 -8.36 7.96 1.01
CA ARG A 99 -7.97 9.30 1.45
C ARG A 99 -7.43 9.27 2.87
N LEU A 100 -6.15 9.63 3.01
CA LEU A 100 -5.48 9.75 4.30
C LEU A 100 -5.76 11.14 4.90
N ILE A 101 -6.14 11.18 6.18
CA ILE A 101 -6.52 12.42 6.89
C ILE A 101 -5.62 12.75 8.08
N ASP A 102 -4.80 11.80 8.52
CA ASP A 102 -3.88 11.98 9.64
C ASP A 102 -2.44 12.08 9.12
N PRO A 103 -1.75 13.22 9.29
CA PRO A 103 -0.42 13.43 8.74
C PRO A 103 0.65 12.49 9.33
N ARG A 104 0.39 11.83 10.46
CA ARG A 104 1.28 10.83 11.03
C ARG A 104 1.30 9.55 10.20
N PHE A 105 0.21 9.26 9.49
CA PHE A 105 0.02 8.10 8.64
C PHE A 105 0.04 8.53 7.16
N TYR A 106 1.17 9.10 6.74
CA TYR A 106 1.31 9.76 5.43
C TYR A 106 1.46 8.80 4.25
N HIS A 107 1.70 7.51 4.52
CA HIS A 107 1.68 6.41 3.56
C HIS A 107 0.63 5.38 3.98
N ILE A 108 -0.09 4.79 3.03
CA ILE A 108 -1.16 3.84 3.36
C ILE A 108 -0.64 2.64 4.17
N ASP A 109 0.57 2.17 3.89
CA ASP A 109 1.21 1.04 4.57
C ASP A 109 1.53 1.27 6.06
N THR A 110 1.45 2.52 6.53
CA THR A 110 1.59 2.84 7.95
C THR A 110 0.30 2.65 8.73
N ALA A 111 -0.84 2.56 8.04
CA ALA A 111 -2.17 2.49 8.63
C ALA A 111 -3.05 1.36 8.07
N PHE A 112 -2.60 0.62 7.06
CA PHE A 112 -3.37 -0.45 6.42
C PHE A 112 -2.44 -1.57 5.95
N CYS A 113 -2.85 -2.82 6.15
CA CYS A 113 -2.10 -4.00 5.74
C CYS A 113 -3.07 -5.11 5.32
N PRO A 114 -3.19 -5.40 4.01
CA PRO A 114 -3.82 -6.62 3.55
C PRO A 114 -3.11 -7.85 4.12
N LEU A 115 -3.87 -8.74 4.77
CA LEU A 115 -3.35 -9.96 5.37
C LEU A 115 -3.53 -11.16 4.45
N ASN A 116 -4.68 -11.24 3.78
CA ASN A 116 -4.96 -12.21 2.73
C ASN A 116 -5.98 -11.62 1.74
N GLU A 117 -6.70 -12.47 1.01
CA GLU A 117 -7.70 -12.03 0.02
C GLU A 117 -9.01 -11.54 0.66
N GLU A 118 -9.22 -11.80 1.96
CA GLU A 118 -10.48 -11.54 2.63
C GLU A 118 -10.33 -10.47 3.72
N ILE A 119 -9.17 -10.42 4.37
CA ILE A 119 -8.95 -9.67 5.61
C ILE A 119 -7.77 -8.71 5.46
N ALA A 120 -7.93 -7.51 6.00
CA ALA A 120 -6.86 -6.56 6.23
C ALA A 120 -6.93 -5.99 7.65
N MET A 121 -5.79 -5.67 8.25
CA MET A 121 -5.75 -4.84 9.46
C MET A 121 -5.59 -3.37 9.08
N TYR A 122 -6.21 -2.48 9.85
CA TYR A 122 -6.15 -1.05 9.56
C TYR A 122 -6.34 -0.18 10.80
N TYR A 123 -5.83 1.04 10.78
CA TYR A 123 -6.14 2.08 11.76
C TYR A 123 -7.26 2.99 11.24
N PRO A 124 -8.48 2.93 11.80
CA PRO A 124 -9.64 3.62 11.23
C PRO A 124 -9.47 5.13 11.08
N TYR A 125 -8.83 5.76 12.08
CA TYR A 125 -8.73 7.21 12.15
C TYR A 125 -7.66 7.82 11.25
N ALA A 126 -6.90 7.00 10.51
CA ALA A 126 -6.06 7.49 9.40
C ALA A 126 -6.87 7.84 8.15
N PHE A 127 -8.12 7.38 8.06
CA PHE A 127 -8.97 7.48 6.87
C PHE A 127 -10.27 8.24 7.14
N ASP A 128 -10.78 8.94 6.14
CA ASP A 128 -12.11 9.55 6.23
C ASP A 128 -13.24 8.51 6.20
N SER A 129 -14.45 8.92 6.62
CA SER A 129 -15.59 8.00 6.72
C SER A 129 -15.99 7.36 5.39
N ILE A 130 -15.85 8.08 4.28
CA ILE A 130 -16.15 7.58 2.93
C ILE A 130 -15.15 6.49 2.53
N THR A 131 -13.86 6.73 2.74
CA THR A 131 -12.79 5.76 2.51
C THR A 131 -13.01 4.52 3.36
N GLN A 132 -13.30 4.68 4.65
CA GLN A 132 -13.57 3.54 5.53
C GLN A 132 -14.77 2.71 5.05
N HIS A 133 -15.84 3.36 4.57
CA HIS A 133 -16.99 2.67 3.99
C HIS A 133 -16.59 1.90 2.72
N ASN A 134 -15.89 2.54 1.79
CA ASN A 134 -15.48 1.92 0.54
C ASN A 134 -14.53 0.74 0.77
N MET A 135 -13.56 0.87 1.69
CA MET A 135 -12.64 -0.22 2.02
C MET A 135 -13.37 -1.44 2.60
N ARG A 136 -14.40 -1.24 3.43
CA ARG A 136 -15.23 -2.33 3.98
C ARG A 136 -16.01 -3.10 2.92
N ASN A 137 -16.28 -2.50 1.76
CA ASN A 137 -16.94 -3.17 0.65
C ASN A 137 -15.99 -4.12 -0.11
N GLU A 138 -14.67 -4.01 0.11
CA GLU A 138 -13.64 -4.77 -0.61
C GLU A 138 -12.99 -5.87 0.22
N THR A 139 -12.94 -5.69 1.54
CA THR A 139 -12.26 -6.60 2.47
C THR A 139 -12.79 -6.43 3.89
N GLU A 140 -12.75 -7.49 4.70
CA GLU A 140 -12.96 -7.41 6.14
C GLU A 140 -11.83 -6.63 6.79
N LEU A 141 -12.19 -5.67 7.65
CA LEU A 141 -11.24 -4.75 8.27
C LEU A 141 -11.12 -4.98 9.78
N ILE A 142 -9.94 -5.41 10.23
CA ILE A 142 -9.60 -5.57 11.64
C ILE A 142 -9.04 -4.25 12.18
N PRO A 143 -9.72 -3.58 13.13
CA PRO A 143 -9.23 -2.31 13.67
C PRO A 143 -8.03 -2.51 14.58
N VAL A 144 -7.00 -1.71 14.34
CA VAL A 144 -5.81 -1.56 15.18
C VAL A 144 -6.01 -0.39 16.16
N SER A 145 -5.54 -0.54 17.40
CA SER A 145 -5.65 0.51 18.41
C SER A 145 -4.75 1.72 18.06
N SER A 146 -5.08 2.92 18.57
CA SER A 146 -4.23 4.10 18.34
C SER A 146 -2.80 3.93 18.88
N LYS A 147 -2.66 3.19 19.98
CA LYS A 147 -1.35 2.91 20.61
C LYS A 147 -0.47 2.07 19.68
N GLU A 148 -1.03 1.00 19.12
CA GLU A 148 -0.31 0.08 18.24
C GLU A 148 -0.11 0.66 16.83
N ALA A 149 -1.07 1.44 16.33
CA ALA A 149 -0.92 2.16 15.07
C ALA A 149 0.27 3.12 15.11
N GLN A 150 0.43 3.88 16.20
CA GLN A 150 1.60 4.76 16.43
C GLN A 150 2.92 3.99 16.55
N ASN A 151 2.84 2.69 16.83
CA ASN A 151 3.97 1.77 16.92
C ASN A 151 4.10 0.89 15.66
N PHE A 152 3.61 1.38 14.52
CA PHE A 152 3.74 0.76 13.21
C PHE A 152 3.18 -0.66 13.11
N ALA A 153 2.13 -0.99 13.89
CA ALA A 153 1.47 -2.30 13.79
C ALA A 153 0.99 -2.63 12.37
N CYS A 154 0.45 -1.65 11.64
CA CYS A 154 0.01 -1.84 10.26
C CYS A 154 1.20 -1.94 9.27
N ASN A 155 2.40 -1.49 9.62
CA ASN A 155 3.57 -1.58 8.74
C ASN A 155 4.23 -2.96 8.87
N ALA A 156 3.46 -3.98 8.48
CA ALA A 156 3.82 -5.38 8.62
C ALA A 156 4.09 -6.03 7.27
N VAL A 157 4.91 -7.08 7.29
CA VAL A 157 5.20 -7.94 6.14
C VAL A 157 4.46 -9.25 6.33
N VAL A 158 3.63 -9.62 5.34
CA VAL A 158 2.81 -10.82 5.39
C VAL A 158 3.35 -11.87 4.43
N VAL A 159 3.68 -13.06 4.95
CA VAL A 159 4.21 -14.19 4.16
C VAL A 159 3.44 -15.46 4.50
N GLY A 160 2.50 -15.82 3.63
CA GLY A 160 1.56 -16.91 3.89
C GLY A 160 0.66 -16.53 5.07
N ARG A 161 0.79 -17.25 6.18
CA ARG A 161 0.09 -16.93 7.44
C ARG A 161 0.91 -16.03 8.36
N ASN A 162 2.23 -16.02 8.22
CA ASN A 162 3.10 -15.27 9.12
C ASN A 162 2.96 -13.77 8.89
N VAL A 163 2.74 -13.02 9.98
CA VAL A 163 2.72 -11.55 9.98
C VAL A 163 3.90 -11.05 10.80
N ILE A 164 4.86 -10.42 10.12
CA ILE A 164 6.07 -9.86 10.73
C ILE A 164 5.86 -8.37 10.94
N MET A 165 5.84 -7.91 12.18
CA MET A 165 5.61 -6.52 12.54
C MET A 165 6.57 -6.04 13.63
N HIS A 166 6.57 -4.73 13.89
CA HIS A 166 7.35 -4.17 14.99
C HIS A 166 6.89 -4.72 16.35
N HIS A 167 7.82 -4.87 17.29
CA HIS A 167 7.53 -5.36 18.66
C HIS A 167 6.57 -4.43 19.42
N ARG A 168 5.91 -4.94 20.47
CA ARG A 168 4.91 -4.23 21.33
C ARG A 168 3.58 -3.93 20.66
N ASN A 169 3.13 -4.83 19.79
CA ASN A 169 1.83 -4.81 19.13
C ASN A 169 1.02 -6.06 19.52
N ASP A 170 1.00 -6.37 20.82
CA ASP A 170 0.48 -7.63 21.36
C ASP A 170 -1.04 -7.76 21.21
N GLU A 171 -1.80 -6.66 21.25
CA GLU A 171 -3.27 -6.72 21.13
C GLU A 171 -3.67 -7.17 19.72
N ILE A 172 -3.11 -6.54 18.69
CA ILE A 172 -3.36 -6.97 17.31
C ILE A 172 -2.74 -8.34 17.03
N ALA A 173 -1.53 -8.62 17.51
CA ALA A 173 -0.89 -9.94 17.32
C ALA A 173 -1.76 -11.07 17.88
N ASN A 174 -2.26 -10.94 19.11
CA ASN A 174 -3.17 -11.92 19.72
C ASN A 174 -4.49 -12.07 18.95
N LYS A 175 -5.00 -11.01 18.28
CA LYS A 175 -6.19 -11.11 17.42
C LYS A 175 -5.86 -11.88 16.15
N LEU A 176 -4.72 -11.62 15.53
CA LEU A 176 -4.26 -12.29 14.31
C LEU A 176 -4.01 -13.79 14.56
N GLU A 177 -3.37 -14.14 15.68
CA GLU A 177 -3.15 -15.55 16.07
C GLU A 177 -4.47 -16.32 16.18
N LYS A 178 -5.51 -15.71 16.76
CA LYS A 178 -6.85 -16.32 16.86
C LYS A 178 -7.53 -16.53 15.50
N LEU A 179 -7.15 -15.74 14.50
CA LEU A 179 -7.60 -15.86 13.12
C LEU A 179 -6.71 -16.80 12.29
N GLY A 180 -5.66 -17.37 12.89
CA GLY A 180 -4.81 -18.37 12.26
C GLY A 180 -3.67 -17.79 11.42
N PHE A 181 -3.29 -16.54 11.66
CA PHE A 181 -2.05 -15.94 11.17
C PHE A 181 -0.89 -16.28 12.12
#